data_AF-M0K4L7-F1
#
_entry.id   AF-M0K4L7-F1
#
_cell.length_a   1.000
_cell.length_b   1.000
_cell.length_c   1.000
_cell.angle_alpha   90.00
_cell.angle_beta   90.00
_cell.angle_gamma   90.00
#
_symmetry.space_group_name_H-M   'P 1'
#
loop_
_entity.id
_entity.type
_entity.pdbx_description
1 polymer ?
#
loop_
_entity_poly.entity_id
_entity_poly.type
_entity_poly.pdbx_seq_one_letter_code
_entity_poly.pdbx_strand_id
1 'polypeptide(L)'
;MTFEVIENTEDRAGETVIRRKIYRTDDPQYPSGYRYALHYGFLDGQGVILRYDNENQTPGRHERHTSDSIEEIEFPGMIELREKFLNEIQDLP
;
A
#
# COMPACT_ATOMS: atom_id res chain seq x y z
N MET A 1 14.98 -8.83 -12.42
CA MET A 1 13.84 -8.09 -11.86
C MET A 1 12.59 -8.63 -12.53
N THR A 2 11.98 -9.61 -11.89
CA THR A 2 10.71 -10.21 -12.31
C THR A 2 9.63 -9.77 -11.33
N PHE A 3 8.45 -9.40 -11.83
CA PHE A 3 7.31 -9.06 -10.99
C PHE A 3 6.22 -10.12 -11.19
N GLU A 4 5.98 -10.92 -10.16
CA GLU A 4 4.83 -11.82 -10.09
C GLU A 4 3.67 -11.06 -9.45
N VAL A 5 2.52 -11.04 -10.13
CA VAL A 5 1.31 -10.39 -9.60
C VAL A 5 0.68 -11.29 -8.54
N ILE A 6 0.69 -10.83 -7.29
CA ILE A 6 -0.03 -11.49 -6.19
C ILE A 6 -1.44 -10.90 -6.07
N GLU A 7 -1.55 -9.57 -6.15
CA GLU A 7 -2.83 -8.86 -6.13
C GLU A 7 -2.73 -7.59 -6.97
N ASN A 8 -3.76 -7.32 -7.77
CA ASN A 8 -3.90 -6.07 -8.50
C ASN A 8 -5.39 -5.79 -8.69
N THR A 9 -6.03 -5.31 -7.63
CA THR A 9 -7.47 -5.07 -7.58
C THR A 9 -7.77 -3.60 -7.30
N GLU A 10 -8.89 -3.13 -7.83
CA GLU A 10 -9.45 -1.82 -7.55
C GLU A 10 -10.95 -1.99 -7.24
N ASP A 11 -11.35 -1.68 -6.01
CA ASP A 11 -12.73 -1.66 -5.58
C ASP A 11 -13.18 -0.21 -5.43
N ARG A 12 -14.33 0.15 -5.98
CA ARG A 12 -14.89 1.51 -5.90
C ARG A 12 -16.21 1.45 -5.17
N ALA A 13 -16.40 2.32 -4.17
CA ALA A 13 -17.63 2.38 -3.38
C ALA A 13 -18.01 3.84 -3.14
N GLY A 14 -19.10 4.29 -3.75
CA GLY A 14 -19.51 5.70 -3.66
C GLY A 14 -18.41 6.62 -4.19
N GLU A 15 -17.84 7.45 -3.31
CA GLU A 15 -16.79 8.42 -3.61
C GLU A 15 -15.37 7.91 -3.29
N THR A 16 -15.24 6.70 -2.73
CA THR A 16 -13.96 6.14 -2.30
C THR A 16 -13.48 5.00 -3.22
N VAL A 17 -12.17 4.76 -3.17
CA VAL A 17 -11.48 3.72 -3.92
C VAL A 17 -10.47 3.00 -3.06
N ILE A 18 -10.47 1.67 -3.14
CA ILE A 18 -9.49 0.78 -2.53
C ILE A 18 -8.67 0.15 -3.64
N ARG A 19 -7.38 0.47 -3.72
CA ARG A 19 -6.42 -0.13 -4.64
C ARG A 19 -5.46 -1.02 -3.86
N ARG A 20 -5.32 -2.27 -4.27
CA ARG A 20 -4.37 -3.22 -3.67
C ARG A 20 -3.49 -3.77 -4.77
N LYS A 21 -2.25 -3.27 -4.81
CA LYS A 21 -1.20 -3.72 -5.74
C LYS A 21 -0.12 -4.40 -4.93
N ILE A 22 0.07 -5.69 -5.14
CA ILE A 22 1.09 -6.50 -4.48
C ILE A 22 1.78 -7.33 -5.55
N TYR A 23 3.09 -7.15 -5.65
CA TYR A 23 3.96 -7.90 -6.53
C TYR A 23 5.05 -8.57 -5.72
N ARG A 24 5.31 -9.85 -5.99
CA ARG A 24 6.52 -10.53 -5.52
C ARG A 24 7.65 -10.27 -6.50
N THR A 25 8.84 -9.97 -5.99
CA THR A 25 9.97 -9.53 -6.80
C THR A 25 11.32 -9.98 -6.22
N ASP A 26 12.33 -10.09 -7.08
CA ASP A 26 13.73 -10.34 -6.76
C ASP A 26 14.60 -9.07 -6.87
N ASP A 27 13.97 -7.91 -7.08
CA ASP A 27 14.63 -6.62 -7.23
C ASP A 27 15.29 -6.16 -5.90
N PRO A 28 16.61 -5.89 -5.89
CA PRO A 28 17.32 -5.42 -4.70
C PRO A 28 16.81 -4.11 -4.10
N GLN A 29 16.05 -3.30 -4.86
CA GLN A 29 15.36 -2.12 -4.33
C GLN A 29 14.31 -2.50 -3.26
N TYR A 30 13.76 -3.71 -3.34
CA TYR A 30 12.71 -4.23 -2.48
C TYR A 30 13.22 -5.47 -1.71
N PRO A 31 14.12 -5.29 -0.72
CA PRO A 31 14.73 -6.40 0.02
C PRO A 31 13.73 -7.27 0.80
N SER A 32 12.51 -6.77 1.04
CA SER A 32 11.40 -7.54 1.61
C SER A 32 10.89 -8.65 0.67
N GLY A 33 11.28 -8.65 -0.61
CA GLY A 33 10.76 -9.55 -1.65
C GLY A 33 9.41 -9.10 -2.24
N TYR A 34 8.89 -7.95 -1.82
CA TYR A 34 7.60 -7.42 -2.27
C TYR A 34 7.70 -5.95 -2.69
N ARG A 35 7.13 -5.63 -3.83
CA ARG A 35 6.75 -4.25 -4.21
C ARG A 35 5.26 -4.12 -4.02
N TYR A 36 4.81 -3.11 -3.28
CA TYR A 36 3.38 -2.95 -3.01
C TYR A 36 2.94 -1.50 -2.93
N ALA A 37 1.66 -1.29 -3.20
CA ALA A 37 0.93 -0.06 -2.94
C ALA A 37 -0.52 -0.42 -2.55
N LEU A 38 -0.82 -0.29 -1.26
CA LEU A 38 -2.16 -0.43 -0.69
C LEU A 38 -2.70 0.98 -0.46
N HIS A 39 -3.77 1.35 -1.13
CA HIS A 39 -4.25 2.73 -1.14
C HIS A 39 -5.76 2.77 -0.93
N TYR A 40 -6.17 3.59 0.03
CA TYR A 40 -7.52 4.01 0.27
C TYR A 40 -7.62 5.52 0.15
N GLY A 41 -8.53 6.01 -0.67
CA GLY A 41 -8.66 7.42 -0.96
C GLY A 41 -9.92 7.76 -1.75
N PHE A 42 -10.05 9.02 -2.16
CA PHE A 42 -11.19 9.51 -2.91
C PHE A 42 -10.99 9.35 -4.43
N LEU A 43 -12.08 9.06 -5.17
CA LEU A 43 -12.07 8.74 -6.61
C LEU A 43 -11.60 9.89 -7.51
N ASP A 44 -11.75 11.13 -7.05
CA ASP A 44 -11.44 12.35 -7.80
C ASP A 44 -10.05 12.92 -7.49
N GLY A 45 -9.22 12.15 -6.78
CA GLY A 45 -7.88 12.58 -6.40
C GLY A 45 -7.88 13.65 -5.31
N GLN A 46 -8.99 13.86 -4.60
CA GLN A 46 -9.08 14.76 -3.45
C GLN A 46 -8.14 14.40 -2.29
N GLY A 47 -7.59 13.18 -2.26
CA GLY A 47 -6.53 12.86 -1.32
C GLY A 47 -6.38 11.39 -1.00
N VAL A 48 -5.33 11.12 -0.24
CA VAL A 48 -5.07 9.84 0.42
C VAL A 48 -5.78 9.88 1.77
N ILE A 49 -6.65 8.90 2.04
CA ILE A 49 -7.17 8.67 3.39
C ILE A 49 -6.14 7.81 4.16
N LEU A 50 -5.73 6.71 3.55
CA LEU A 50 -4.68 5.83 4.07
C LEU A 50 -3.94 5.16 2.93
N ARG A 51 -2.62 5.11 2.98
CA ARG A 51 -1.82 4.33 2.03
C ARG A 51 -0.61 3.71 2.72
N TYR A 52 -0.31 2.47 2.34
CA TYR A 52 0.95 1.80 2.65
C TYR A 52 1.67 1.48 1.35
N ASP A 53 2.94 1.86 1.25
CA ASP A 53 3.77 1.49 0.12
C ASP A 53 5.27 1.45 0.46
N ASN A 54 6.05 0.96 -0.50
CA ASN A 54 7.51 1.03 -0.48
C ASN A 54 8.07 1.57 -1.80
N GLU A 55 7.30 2.38 -2.52
CA GLU A 55 7.67 2.98 -3.80
C GLU A 55 8.31 4.36 -3.60
N ASN A 56 9.35 4.40 -2.76
CA ASN A 56 10.10 5.63 -2.46
C ASN A 56 11.56 5.53 -2.92
N GLN A 57 12.32 6.61 -2.73
CA GLN A 57 13.72 6.73 -3.18
C GLN A 57 14.71 5.95 -2.29
N THR A 58 14.28 5.50 -1.10
CA THR A 58 15.13 4.81 -0.13
C THR A 58 14.86 3.30 -0.19
N PRO A 59 15.81 2.48 -0.67
CA PRO A 59 15.63 1.03 -0.76
C PRO A 59 15.23 0.41 0.58
N GLY A 60 14.26 -0.50 0.56
CA GLY A 60 13.77 -1.19 1.75
C GLY A 60 12.95 -0.36 2.73
N ARG A 61 12.73 0.94 2.48
CA ARG A 61 11.90 1.78 3.34
C ARG A 61 10.42 1.54 3.07
N HIS A 62 9.66 1.36 4.13
CA HIS A 62 8.21 1.17 4.09
C HIS A 62 7.52 2.36 4.75
N GLU A 63 6.46 2.86 4.12
CA GLU A 63 5.81 4.09 4.55
C GLU A 63 4.31 3.89 4.74
N ARG A 64 3.77 4.57 5.76
CA ARG A 64 2.35 4.81 5.98
C ARG A 64 2.07 6.28 5.68
N HIS A 65 1.11 6.52 4.80
CA HIS A 65 0.68 7.83 4.35
C HIS A 65 -0.75 8.05 4.82
N THR A 66 -1.00 9.19 5.45
CA THR A 66 -2.35 9.71 5.75
C THR A 66 -2.52 11.06 5.06
N SER A 67 -3.66 11.73 5.27
CA SER A 67 -3.84 13.11 4.81
C SER A 67 -2.83 14.08 5.43
N ASP A 68 -2.32 13.76 6.63
CA ASP A 68 -1.61 14.72 7.48
C ASP A 68 -0.12 14.40 7.61
N SER A 69 0.27 13.13 7.40
CA SER A 69 1.64 12.67 7.66
C SER A 69 2.08 11.53 6.74
N ILE A 70 3.40 11.43 6.60
CA ILE A 70 4.10 10.27 6.04
C ILE A 70 5.03 9.77 7.14
N GLU A 71 4.88 8.51 7.52
CA GLU A 71 5.63 7.87 8.59
C GLU A 71 6.32 6.61 8.07
N GLU A 72 7.57 6.40 8.46
CA GLU A 72 8.24 5.13 8.21
C GLU A 72 7.70 4.06 9.17
N ILE A 73 7.51 2.85 8.66
CA ILE A 73 7.02 1.72 9.43
C ILE A 73 7.94 0.51 9.28
N GLU A 74 7.97 -0.33 10.30
CA GLU A 74 8.53 -1.68 10.16
C GLU A 74 7.63 -2.52 9.24
N PHE A 75 8.23 -3.37 8.40
CA PHE A 75 7.49 -4.27 7.52
C PHE A 75 7.18 -5.58 8.26
N PRO A 76 5.91 -5.83 8.64
CA PRO A 76 5.54 -7.04 9.37
C PRO A 76 5.49 -8.29 8.48
N GLY A 77 5.66 -8.13 7.17
CA GLY A 77 5.36 -9.16 6.18
C GLY A 77 4.10 -8.83 5.40
N MET A 78 3.96 -9.42 4.21
CA MET A 78 2.96 -8.96 3.25
C MET A 78 1.52 -9.27 3.68
N ILE A 79 1.28 -10.43 4.28
CA ILE A 79 -0.04 -10.85 4.74
C ILE A 79 -0.49 -9.95 5.90
N GLU A 80 0.35 -9.81 6.93
CA GLU A 80 0.04 -8.98 8.11
C GLU A 80 -0.20 -7.51 7.74
N LEU A 81 0.62 -6.95 6.84
CA LEU A 81 0.43 -5.57 6.39
C LEU A 81 -0.88 -5.39 5.61
N ARG A 82 -1.23 -6.35 4.75
CA ARG A 82 -2.47 -6.33 3.98
C ARG A 82 -3.70 -6.41 4.89
N GLU A 83 -3.68 -7.31 5.88
CA GLU A 83 -4.76 -7.44 6.86
C GLU A 83 -4.88 -6.18 7.72
N LYS A 84 -3.77 -5.63 8.19
CA LYS A 84 -3.75 -4.35 8.91
C LYS A 84 -4.41 -3.24 8.10
N PHE A 85 -4.04 -3.09 6.82
CA PHE A 85 -4.66 -2.12 5.93
C PHE A 85 -6.17 -2.34 5.79
N LEU A 86 -6.62 -3.57 5.53
CA LEU A 86 -8.05 -3.89 5.37
C LEU A 86 -8.85 -3.67 6.66
N ASN A 87 -8.24 -3.85 7.82
CA ASN A 87 -8.87 -3.56 9.11
C ASN A 87 -8.94 -2.05 9.36
N GLU A 88 -7.85 -1.29 9.14
CA GLU A 88 -7.85 0.16 9.36
C GLU A 88 -8.88 0.88 8.49
N ILE A 89 -9.05 0.48 7.23
CA ILE A 89 -10.01 1.16 6.33
C ILE A 89 -11.48 0.92 6.69
N GLN A 90 -11.81 -0.07 7.53
CA GLN A 90 -13.19 -0.29 7.98
C GLN A 90 -13.67 0.81 8.94
N ASP A 91 -12.73 1.44 9.65
CA ASP A 91 -12.99 2.52 10.60
C ASP A 91 -12.82 3.92 9.98
N LEU A 92 -12.47 3.99 8.69
CA LEU A 92 -12.18 5.21 7.96
C LEU A 92 -13.36 5.58 7.03
N PRO A 93 -13.56 6.88 6.75
CA PRO A 93 -14.69 7.39 5.96
C PRO A 93 -14.68 6.88 4.52
#